data_AF-A0A960IVX9-F1
#
_entry.id   AF-A0A960IVX9-F1
#
_cell.length_a   1.000
_cell.length_b   1.000
_cell.length_c   1.000
_cell.angle_alpha   90.00
_cell.angle_beta   90.00
_cell.angle_gamma   90.00
#
_symmetry.space_group_name_H-M   'P 1'
#
loop_
_entity.id
_entity.type
_entity.pdbx_description
1 polymer ?
#
loop_
_entity_poly.entity_id
_entity_poly.type
_entity_poly.pdbx_seq_one_letter_code
_entity_poly.pdbx_strand_id
1 'polypeptide(L)'
;LLAVGFVAEQVGDAHGWWLTAVFVASMLAGMRYFALEALRELWREREIDIELLMTVAALTAGALGLWEEAAALAFLYSISEALEEFTEDRTRGAIRALMDLAPKRVNRLVDGREEEIDLDELRVGDRFVVRPGEGIATDGVVIEGQSAVNEAAVTGESVPIEKSVGSKVIAGTLNATGSFVAEATATAEDNTL
;
A
#
# COMPACT_ATOMS: atom_id res chain seq x y z
N LEU A 1 12.34 12.52 25.17
CA LEU A 1 12.30 12.33 26.64
C LEU A 1 13.40 11.38 27.10
N LEU A 2 13.54 10.20 26.49
CA LEU A 2 14.61 9.25 26.79
C LEU A 2 16.03 9.84 26.67
N ALA A 3 16.34 10.51 25.55
CA ALA A 3 17.63 11.18 25.36
C ALA A 3 17.90 12.30 26.39
N VAL A 4 16.86 12.92 26.94
CA VAL A 4 17.00 13.97 27.97
C VAL A 4 17.31 13.34 29.33
N GLY A 5 16.69 12.21 29.67
CA GLY A 5 17.00 11.44 30.89
C GLY A 5 18.44 10.90 30.88
N PHE A 6 18.85 10.27 29.76
CA PHE A 6 20.20 9.72 29.59
C PHE A 6 21.31 10.79 29.68
N VAL A 7 21.10 11.96 29.05
CA VAL A 7 22.08 13.06 29.11
C VAL A 7 22.14 13.69 30.50
N ALA A 8 21.00 13.80 31.19
CA ALA A 8 20.95 14.36 32.54
C ALA A 8 21.67 13.48 33.58
N GLU A 9 21.57 12.17 33.44
CA GLU A 9 22.27 11.21 34.29
C GLU A 9 23.79 11.32 34.15
N GLN A 10 24.29 11.51 32.92
CA GLN A 10 25.72 11.71 32.63
C GLN A 10 26.29 13.04 33.15
N VAL A 11 25.45 14.04 33.44
CA VAL A 11 25.87 15.38 33.94
C VAL A 11 25.98 15.42 35.48
N GLY A 12 25.64 14.32 36.18
CA GLY A 12 26.07 14.08 37.57
C GLY A 12 25.02 14.28 38.65
N ASP A 13 23.75 14.50 38.31
CA ASP A 13 22.66 14.60 39.28
C ASP A 13 21.92 13.26 39.43
N ALA A 14 22.67 12.20 39.73
CA ALA A 14 22.27 10.81 39.54
C ALA A 14 21.13 10.29 40.46
N HIS A 15 20.55 11.12 41.33
CA HIS A 15 19.60 10.65 42.38
C HIS A 15 18.40 11.59 42.59
N GLY A 16 17.97 12.30 41.55
CA GLY A 16 16.74 13.07 41.60
C GLY A 16 15.50 12.22 41.26
N TRP A 17 14.46 12.29 42.08
CA TRP A 17 13.12 11.72 41.77
C TRP A 17 12.58 12.16 40.40
N TRP A 18 13.06 13.30 39.90
CA TRP A 18 12.73 13.84 38.59
C TRP A 18 13.32 13.00 37.44
N LEU A 19 14.52 12.40 37.58
CA LEU A 19 15.11 11.51 36.57
C LEU A 19 14.27 10.25 36.40
N THR A 20 13.89 9.62 37.51
CA THR A 20 12.98 8.48 37.50
C THR A 20 11.64 8.85 36.85
N ALA A 21 11.11 10.04 37.14
CA ALA A 21 9.88 10.51 36.49
C ALA A 21 10.03 10.68 34.97
N VAL A 22 11.19 11.14 34.47
CA VAL A 22 11.47 11.24 33.03
C VAL A 22 11.56 9.86 32.36
N PHE A 23 12.20 8.88 33.01
CA PHE A 23 12.27 7.51 32.49
C PHE A 23 10.91 6.82 32.49
N VAL A 24 10.15 6.94 33.58
CA VAL A 24 8.76 6.43 33.65
C VAL A 24 7.88 7.06 32.57
N ALA A 25 7.96 8.39 32.39
CA ALA A 25 7.21 9.07 31.35
C ALA A 25 7.62 8.61 29.94
N SER A 26 8.91 8.35 29.71
CA SER A 26 9.42 7.83 28.44
C SER A 26 8.92 6.41 28.17
N MET A 27 9.00 5.54 29.19
CA MET A 27 8.50 4.18 29.14
C MET A 27 7.00 4.17 28.81
N LEU A 28 6.18 4.92 29.53
CA LEU A 28 4.73 4.99 29.29
C LEU A 28 4.40 5.56 27.91
N ALA A 29 5.18 6.53 27.44
CA ALA A 29 4.99 7.13 26.12
C ALA A 29 5.26 6.16 24.96
N GLY A 30 6.24 5.25 25.10
CA GLY A 30 6.48 4.17 24.13
C GLY A 30 5.51 2.99 24.32
N MET A 31 5.34 2.55 25.57
CA MET A 31 4.49 1.42 25.95
C MET A 31 3.04 1.59 25.50
N ARG A 32 2.48 2.81 25.48
CA ARG A 32 1.08 3.01 25.06
C ARG A 32 0.78 2.53 23.64
N TYR A 33 1.77 2.48 22.74
CA TYR A 33 1.57 2.02 21.36
C TYR A 33 1.31 0.51 21.38
N PHE A 34 2.35 -0.28 21.65
CA PHE A 34 2.25 -1.74 21.63
C PHE A 34 1.41 -2.36 22.77
N ALA A 35 1.29 -1.73 23.95
CA ALA A 35 0.51 -2.33 25.04
C ALA A 35 -1.01 -2.29 24.80
N LEU A 36 -1.50 -1.33 24.02
CA LEU A 36 -2.91 -1.29 23.61
C LEU A 36 -3.18 -2.33 22.52
N GLU A 37 -2.25 -2.52 21.58
CA GLU A 37 -2.25 -3.59 20.58
C GLU A 37 -2.29 -4.97 21.28
N ALA A 38 -1.31 -5.25 22.14
CA ALA A 38 -1.18 -6.49 22.89
C ALA A 38 -2.47 -6.89 23.64
N LEU A 39 -3.13 -5.91 24.28
CA LEU A 39 -4.36 -6.17 25.03
C LEU A 39 -5.53 -6.49 24.09
N ARG A 40 -5.59 -5.80 22.93
CA ARG A 40 -6.62 -6.02 21.92
C ARG A 40 -6.47 -7.39 21.27
N GLU A 41 -5.27 -7.74 20.81
CA GLU A 41 -4.94 -9.04 20.20
C GLU A 41 -5.24 -10.18 21.18
N LEU A 42 -4.75 -10.09 22.41
CA LEU A 42 -4.97 -11.10 23.43
C LEU A 42 -6.46 -11.31 23.74
N TRP A 43 -7.24 -10.23 23.85
CA TRP A 43 -8.64 -10.33 24.26
C TRP A 43 -9.58 -10.69 23.11
N ARG A 44 -9.34 -10.15 21.92
CA ARG A 44 -10.25 -10.24 20.77
C ARG A 44 -9.86 -11.38 19.84
N GLU A 45 -8.57 -11.51 19.54
CA GLU A 45 -8.03 -12.49 18.59
C GLU A 45 -7.56 -13.77 19.31
N ARG A 46 -7.31 -13.68 20.62
CA ARG A 46 -6.74 -14.75 21.47
C ARG A 46 -5.39 -15.25 20.98
N GLU A 47 -4.64 -14.38 20.33
CA GLU A 47 -3.29 -14.63 19.89
C GLU A 47 -2.30 -14.08 20.92
N ILE A 48 -1.17 -14.77 21.07
CA ILE A 48 -0.08 -14.35 21.95
C ILE A 48 1.02 -13.87 21.03
N ASP A 49 1.18 -12.56 20.96
CA ASP A 49 2.14 -11.92 20.08
C ASP A 49 3.30 -11.26 20.87
N ILE A 50 4.30 -10.78 20.14
CA ILE A 50 5.54 -10.20 20.66
C ILE A 50 5.25 -8.97 21.51
N GLU A 51 4.20 -8.22 21.19
CA GLU A 51 3.71 -7.02 21.87
C GLU A 51 3.34 -7.34 23.33
N LEU A 52 2.71 -8.50 23.56
CA LEU A 52 2.38 -8.96 24.91
C LEU A 52 3.64 -9.32 25.69
N LEU A 53 4.58 -10.03 25.07
CA LEU A 53 5.87 -10.36 25.68
C LEU A 53 6.65 -9.08 26.06
N MET A 54 6.67 -8.09 25.15
CA MET A 54 7.33 -6.81 25.35
C MET A 54 6.66 -5.98 26.46
N THR A 55 5.33 -5.98 26.53
CA THR A 55 4.57 -5.32 27.59
C THR A 55 4.91 -5.90 28.96
N VAL A 56 4.90 -7.23 29.07
CA VAL A 56 5.26 -7.92 30.32
C VAL A 56 6.72 -7.66 30.71
N ALA A 57 7.65 -7.67 29.75
CA ALA A 57 9.06 -7.41 29.99
C ALA A 57 9.30 -5.98 30.52
N ALA A 58 8.71 -4.97 29.87
CA ALA A 58 8.85 -3.58 30.28
C ALA A 58 8.20 -3.30 31.66
N LEU A 59 7.04 -3.91 31.95
CA LEU A 59 6.42 -3.85 33.27
C LEU A 59 7.29 -4.53 34.35
N THR A 60 7.89 -5.66 34.02
CA THR A 60 8.78 -6.39 34.93
C THR A 60 10.04 -5.59 35.24
N ALA A 61 10.67 -5.00 34.23
CA ALA A 61 11.83 -4.12 34.41
C ALA A 61 11.48 -2.90 35.28
N GLY A 62 10.34 -2.25 35.02
CA GLY A 62 9.84 -1.15 35.87
C GLY A 62 9.59 -1.58 37.32
N ALA A 63 9.01 -2.76 37.55
CA ALA A 63 8.79 -3.30 38.89
C ALA A 63 10.09 -3.60 39.66
N LEU A 64 11.17 -3.92 38.93
CA LEU A 64 12.51 -4.10 39.50
C LEU A 64 13.27 -2.78 39.72
N GLY A 65 12.68 -1.64 39.35
CA GLY A 65 13.31 -0.33 39.44
C GLY A 65 14.27 -0.01 38.29
N LEU A 66 14.33 -0.87 37.28
CA LEU A 66 15.16 -0.75 36.08
C LEU A 66 14.46 0.13 35.03
N TRP A 67 14.22 1.39 35.40
CA TRP A 67 13.42 2.33 34.61
C TRP A 67 14.13 2.78 33.33
N GLU A 68 15.46 2.84 33.34
CA GLU A 68 16.25 3.16 32.15
C GLU A 68 16.09 2.06 31.10
N GLU A 69 16.27 0.81 31.50
CA GLU A 69 16.16 -0.37 30.64
C GLU A 69 14.74 -0.53 30.11
N ALA A 70 13.73 -0.34 30.97
CA ALA A 70 12.33 -0.39 30.56
C ALA A 70 11.99 0.71 29.54
N ALA A 71 12.51 1.93 29.73
CA ALA A 71 12.31 3.02 28.79
C ALA A 71 13.05 2.77 27.46
N ALA A 72 14.28 2.24 27.50
CA ALA A 72 15.06 1.91 26.32
C ALA A 72 14.40 0.82 25.47
N LEU A 73 13.92 -0.25 26.11
CA LEU A 73 13.19 -1.32 25.45
C LEU A 73 11.92 -0.79 24.78
N ALA A 74 11.09 -0.03 25.52
CA ALA A 74 9.86 0.54 24.97
C ALA A 74 10.14 1.48 23.79
N PHE A 75 11.19 2.30 23.87
CA PHE A 75 11.57 3.23 22.81
C PHE A 75 12.06 2.54 21.54
N LEU A 76 12.97 1.56 21.68
CA LEU A 76 13.50 0.83 20.52
C LEU A 76 12.40 0.06 19.81
N TYR A 77 11.51 -0.59 20.57
CA TYR A 77 10.37 -1.31 19.99
C TYR A 77 9.44 -0.37 19.21
N SER A 78 9.02 0.74 19.82
CA SER A 78 8.16 1.71 19.14
C SER A 78 8.75 2.27 17.84
N ILE A 79 10.08 2.39 17.74
CA ILE A 79 10.73 2.79 16.49
C ILE A 79 10.69 1.67 15.45
N SER A 80 10.98 0.44 15.86
CA SER A 80 10.93 -0.73 14.97
C SER A 80 9.54 -0.90 14.37
N GLU A 81 8.51 -0.83 15.21
CA GLU A 81 7.12 -0.98 14.80
C GLU A 81 6.66 0.16 13.88
N ALA A 82 7.02 1.41 14.20
CA ALA A 82 6.73 2.54 13.31
C ALA A 82 7.43 2.41 11.93
N LEU A 83 8.63 1.82 11.89
CA LEU A 83 9.35 1.58 10.65
C LEU A 83 8.72 0.43 9.84
N GLU A 84 8.24 -0.59 10.53
CA GLU A 84 7.51 -1.71 9.93
C GLU A 84 6.19 -1.23 9.32
N GLU A 85 5.36 -0.51 10.08
CA GLU A 85 4.10 0.08 9.59
C GLU A 85 4.34 0.99 8.38
N PHE A 86 5.36 1.85 8.45
CA PHE A 86 5.75 2.71 7.32
C PHE A 86 6.13 1.91 6.06
N THR A 87 6.85 0.81 6.24
CA THR A 87 7.31 -0.05 5.13
C THR A 87 6.14 -0.82 4.52
N GLU A 88 5.24 -1.32 5.36
CA GLU A 88 4.05 -2.03 4.92
C GLU A 88 3.11 -1.09 4.14
N ASP A 89 2.86 0.11 4.67
CA ASP A 89 2.03 1.13 4.01
C ASP A 89 2.60 1.53 2.65
N ARG A 90 3.91 1.73 2.57
CA ARG A 90 4.59 2.04 1.30
C ARG A 90 4.43 0.91 0.28
N THR A 91 4.49 -0.34 0.73
CA THR A 91 4.32 -1.52 -0.12
C THR A 91 2.88 -1.64 -0.62
N ARG A 92 1.89 -1.48 0.27
CA ARG A 92 0.46 -1.48 -0.09
C ARG A 92 0.12 -0.34 -1.05
N GLY A 93 0.70 0.85 -0.86
CA GLY A 93 0.52 2.00 -1.74
C GLY A 93 1.03 1.76 -3.16
N ALA A 94 2.19 1.12 -3.30
CA ALA A 94 2.74 0.77 -4.62
C ALA A 94 1.85 -0.21 -5.39
N ILE A 95 1.27 -1.20 -4.70
CA ILE A 95 0.33 -2.17 -5.31
C ILE A 95 -0.97 -1.47 -5.73
N ARG A 96 -1.54 -0.59 -4.88
CA ARG A 96 -2.75 0.18 -5.24
C ARG A 96 -2.52 1.10 -6.44
N ALA A 97 -1.36 1.73 -6.53
CA ALA A 97 -1.01 2.55 -7.69
C ALA A 97 -0.91 1.74 -8.99
N LEU A 98 -0.62 0.43 -8.91
CA LEU A 98 -0.69 -0.48 -10.06
C LEU A 98 -2.15 -0.86 -10.41
N MET A 99 -3.03 -0.99 -9.42
CA MET A 99 -4.46 -1.31 -9.63
C MET A 99 -5.30 -0.11 -10.13
N ASP A 100 -4.92 1.13 -9.78
CA ASP A 100 -5.61 2.36 -10.25
C ASP A 100 -5.31 2.72 -11.72
N LEU A 101 -4.56 1.91 -12.46
CA LEU A 101 -4.29 2.12 -13.90
C LEU A 101 -5.46 1.73 -14.81
N ALA A 102 -6.40 0.91 -14.34
CA ALA A 102 -7.56 0.53 -15.13
C ALA A 102 -8.61 1.66 -15.13
N PRO A 103 -9.01 2.20 -16.30
CA PRO A 103 -10.06 3.19 -16.41
C PRO A 103 -11.39 2.68 -15.85
N LYS A 104 -12.04 3.49 -15.00
CA LYS A 104 -13.39 3.17 -14.47
C LYS A 104 -14.50 3.38 -15.50
N ARG A 105 -14.23 4.16 -16.55
CA ARG A 105 -15.17 4.49 -17.63
C ARG A 105 -14.54 4.20 -18.98
N VAL A 106 -15.37 3.83 -19.94
CA VAL A 106 -14.95 3.44 -21.29
C VAL A 106 -15.86 4.08 -22.33
N ASN A 107 -15.28 4.49 -23.47
CA ASN A 107 -16.03 5.04 -24.59
C ASN A 107 -16.49 3.90 -25.50
N ARG A 108 -17.69 3.37 -25.26
CA ARG A 108 -18.30 2.35 -26.11
C ARG A 108 -18.75 2.97 -27.43
N LEU A 109 -18.51 2.27 -28.53
CA LEU A 109 -18.90 2.67 -29.88
C LEU A 109 -20.13 1.87 -30.33
N VAL A 110 -21.28 2.53 -30.42
CA VAL A 110 -22.55 1.95 -30.88
C VAL A 110 -23.05 2.73 -32.09
N ASP A 111 -23.27 2.05 -33.22
CA ASP A 111 -23.75 2.64 -34.47
C ASP A 111 -22.95 3.89 -34.93
N GLY A 112 -21.64 3.88 -34.68
CA GLY A 112 -20.73 4.98 -35.03
C GLY A 112 -20.81 6.19 -34.10
N ARG A 113 -21.53 6.09 -32.98
CA ARG A 113 -21.53 7.09 -31.91
C ARG A 113 -20.82 6.54 -30.68
N GLU A 114 -20.03 7.40 -30.05
CA GLU A 114 -19.40 7.10 -28.79
C GLU A 114 -20.33 7.45 -27.63
N GLU A 115 -20.42 6.56 -26.65
CA GLU A 115 -21.07 6.77 -25.37
C GLU A 115 -20.12 6.37 -24.24
N GLU A 116 -20.01 7.23 -23.24
CA GLU A 116 -19.21 6.95 -22.05
C GLU A 116 -20.06 6.13 -21.07
N ILE A 117 -19.62 4.91 -20.78
CA ILE A 117 -20.29 3.98 -19.85
C ILE A 117 -19.31 3.57 -18.74
N ASP A 118 -19.85 3.04 -17.63
CA ASP A 118 -19.01 2.43 -16.61
C ASP A 118 -18.40 1.11 -17.14
N LEU A 119 -17.17 0.78 -16.71
CA LEU A 119 -16.48 -0.43 -17.18
C LEU A 119 -17.29 -1.70 -16.88
N ASP A 120 -18.02 -1.72 -15.78
CA ASP A 120 -18.88 -2.85 -15.38
C ASP A 120 -20.07 -3.08 -16.34
N GLU A 121 -20.43 -2.08 -17.14
CA GLU A 121 -21.49 -2.18 -18.14
C GLU A 121 -20.99 -2.71 -19.50
N LEU A 122 -19.67 -2.75 -19.71
CA LEU A 122 -19.05 -3.20 -20.93
C LEU A 122 -19.15 -4.72 -21.07
N ARG A 123 -19.66 -5.19 -22.21
CA ARG A 123 -19.87 -6.63 -22.46
C ARG A 123 -18.90 -7.15 -23.50
N VAL A 124 -18.64 -8.46 -23.46
CA VAL A 124 -17.89 -9.16 -24.52
C VAL A 124 -18.58 -8.94 -25.86
N GLY A 125 -17.81 -8.54 -26.88
CA GLY A 125 -18.29 -8.16 -28.20
C GLY A 125 -18.63 -6.67 -28.36
N ASP A 126 -18.69 -5.89 -27.27
CA ASP A 126 -18.81 -4.43 -27.38
C ASP A 126 -17.53 -3.84 -27.98
N ARG A 127 -17.71 -2.78 -28.76
CA ARG A 127 -16.61 -2.03 -29.36
C ARG A 127 -16.32 -0.81 -28.52
N PHE A 128 -15.05 -0.50 -28.30
CA PHE A 128 -14.66 0.69 -27.55
C PHE A 128 -13.48 1.40 -28.20
N VAL A 129 -13.46 2.72 -28.04
CA VAL A 129 -12.41 3.60 -28.58
C VAL A 129 -11.35 3.83 -27.52
N VAL A 130 -10.08 3.71 -27.91
CA VAL A 130 -8.92 4.02 -27.07
C VAL A 130 -8.10 5.12 -27.74
N ARG A 131 -7.89 6.22 -27.02
CA ARG A 131 -7.13 7.40 -27.49
C ARG A 131 -5.70 7.41 -26.96
N PRO A 132 -4.78 8.22 -27.54
CA PRO A 132 -3.43 8.34 -27.01
C PRO A 132 -3.44 8.81 -25.56
N GLY A 133 -2.70 8.13 -24.70
CA GLY A 133 -2.61 8.42 -23.27
C GLY A 133 -3.72 7.80 -22.41
N GLU A 134 -4.71 7.11 -23.00
CA GLU A 134 -5.72 6.37 -22.26
C GLU A 134 -5.23 4.95 -21.90
N GLY A 135 -5.63 4.47 -20.73
CA GLY A 135 -5.46 3.07 -20.35
C GLY A 135 -6.44 2.17 -21.10
N ILE A 136 -6.05 0.93 -21.36
CA ILE A 136 -6.92 -0.08 -21.96
C ILE A 136 -7.77 -0.70 -20.85
N ALA A 137 -9.09 -0.58 -20.96
CA ALA A 137 -10.01 -0.90 -19.87
C ALA A 137 -10.29 -2.40 -19.70
N THR A 138 -10.28 -3.17 -20.79
CA THR A 138 -10.44 -4.63 -20.77
C THR A 138 -9.62 -5.27 -21.88
N ASP A 139 -9.44 -6.58 -21.82
CA ASP A 139 -8.82 -7.36 -22.89
C ASP A 139 -9.67 -7.31 -24.16
N GLY A 140 -9.02 -7.19 -25.30
CA GLY A 140 -9.71 -7.09 -26.58
C GLY A 140 -8.85 -7.36 -27.81
N VAL A 141 -9.47 -7.20 -28.97
CA VAL A 141 -8.80 -7.28 -30.27
C VAL A 141 -9.03 -5.99 -31.05
N VAL A 142 -7.95 -5.41 -31.58
CA VAL A 142 -8.04 -4.21 -32.42
C VAL A 142 -8.81 -4.54 -33.70
N ILE A 143 -9.86 -3.79 -33.99
CA ILE A 143 -10.68 -3.94 -35.21
C ILE A 143 -10.51 -2.79 -36.19
N GLU A 144 -10.06 -1.62 -35.71
CA GLU A 144 -9.81 -0.44 -36.55
C GLU A 144 -8.67 0.39 -35.96
N GLY A 145 -7.85 1.01 -36.83
CA GLY A 145 -6.76 1.87 -36.43
C GLY A 145 -5.46 1.11 -36.10
N GLN A 146 -4.49 1.86 -35.57
CA GLN A 146 -3.18 1.34 -35.17
C GLN A 146 -2.54 2.27 -34.15
N SER A 147 -1.79 1.70 -33.21
CA SER A 147 -1.08 2.46 -32.18
C SER A 147 0.07 1.68 -31.57
N ALA A 148 0.97 2.36 -30.86
CA ALA A 148 1.93 1.73 -29.96
C ALA A 148 1.34 1.63 -28.55
N VAL A 149 1.39 0.45 -27.94
CA VAL A 149 0.88 0.17 -26.58
C VAL A 149 2.05 -0.17 -25.65
N ASN A 150 2.10 0.49 -24.50
CA ASN A 150 3.05 0.19 -23.44
C ASN A 150 2.47 -0.89 -22.51
N GLU A 151 3.01 -2.10 -22.62
CA GLU A 151 2.60 -3.26 -21.83
C GLU A 151 3.49 -3.49 -20.59
N ALA A 152 4.39 -2.56 -20.25
CA ALA A 152 5.37 -2.72 -19.17
C ALA A 152 4.73 -3.07 -17.81
N ALA A 153 3.52 -2.59 -17.56
CA ALA A 153 2.77 -2.89 -16.34
C ALA A 153 2.41 -4.38 -16.19
N VAL A 154 2.26 -5.10 -17.30
CA VAL A 154 1.83 -6.51 -17.31
C VAL A 154 2.99 -7.44 -17.71
N THR A 155 3.77 -7.07 -18.72
CA THR A 155 4.83 -7.93 -19.28
C THR A 155 6.22 -7.62 -18.73
N GLY A 156 6.42 -6.43 -18.12
CA GLY A 156 7.73 -5.95 -17.69
C GLY A 156 8.61 -5.40 -18.82
N GLU A 157 8.17 -5.48 -20.08
CA GLU A 157 8.91 -4.99 -21.24
C GLU A 157 8.69 -3.49 -21.43
N SER A 158 9.79 -2.71 -21.42
CA SER A 158 9.72 -1.24 -21.43
C SER A 158 9.53 -0.62 -22.82
N VAL A 159 9.68 -1.42 -23.90
CA VAL A 159 9.54 -0.93 -25.28
C VAL A 159 8.09 -1.07 -25.71
N PRO A 160 7.41 0.02 -26.13
CA PRO A 160 6.05 -0.05 -26.64
C PRO A 160 5.94 -1.00 -27.86
N ILE A 161 4.88 -1.80 -27.87
CA ILE A 161 4.60 -2.78 -28.91
C ILE A 161 3.59 -2.19 -29.89
N GLU A 162 3.87 -2.26 -31.19
CA GLU A 162 2.90 -1.83 -32.21
C GLU A 162 1.72 -2.79 -32.28
N LYS A 163 0.52 -2.22 -32.28
CA LYS A 163 -0.76 -2.90 -32.40
C LYS A 163 -1.49 -2.35 -33.61
N SER A 164 -1.94 -3.27 -34.46
CA SER A 164 -2.77 -3.00 -35.64
C SER A 164 -3.96 -3.95 -35.65
N VAL A 165 -4.85 -3.80 -36.63
CA VAL A 165 -6.05 -4.64 -36.77
C VAL A 165 -5.70 -6.14 -36.66
N GLY A 166 -6.42 -6.85 -35.78
CA GLY A 166 -6.19 -8.25 -35.43
C GLY A 166 -5.26 -8.47 -34.23
N SER A 167 -4.57 -7.44 -33.74
CA SER A 167 -3.70 -7.53 -32.57
C SER A 167 -4.51 -7.60 -31.27
N LYS A 168 -4.05 -8.41 -30.32
CA LYS A 168 -4.60 -8.44 -28.96
C LYS A 168 -4.09 -7.26 -28.14
N VAL A 169 -4.97 -6.70 -27.33
CA VAL A 169 -4.67 -5.69 -26.33
C VAL A 169 -5.06 -6.20 -24.94
N ILE A 170 -4.33 -5.75 -23.92
CA ILE A 170 -4.40 -6.28 -22.56
C ILE A 170 -4.89 -5.16 -21.62
N ALA A 171 -5.81 -5.49 -20.72
CA ALA A 171 -6.29 -4.59 -19.68
C ALA A 171 -5.13 -4.03 -18.83
N GLY A 172 -5.22 -2.76 -18.42
CA GLY A 172 -4.21 -2.10 -17.58
C GLY A 172 -2.96 -1.63 -18.32
N THR A 173 -2.85 -1.89 -19.62
CA THR A 173 -1.77 -1.36 -20.46
C THR A 173 -2.11 0.04 -20.97
N LEU A 174 -1.11 0.82 -21.36
CA LEU A 174 -1.29 2.23 -21.74
C LEU A 174 -1.17 2.40 -23.25
N ASN A 175 -2.16 3.03 -23.88
CA ASN A 175 -2.02 3.44 -25.27
C ASN A 175 -1.07 4.64 -25.37
N ALA A 176 0.07 4.48 -26.03
CA ALA A 176 1.13 5.49 -26.03
C ALA A 176 0.93 6.54 -27.14
N THR A 177 0.62 6.09 -28.36
CA THR A 177 0.37 6.98 -29.52
C THR A 177 -1.06 6.75 -30.01
N GLY A 178 -1.37 7.08 -31.27
CA GLY A 178 -2.51 6.58 -32.07
C GLY A 178 -3.92 6.49 -31.44
N SER A 179 -4.94 6.29 -32.27
CA SER A 179 -6.24 5.87 -31.76
C SER A 179 -6.67 4.61 -32.47
N PHE A 180 -7.30 3.71 -31.74
CA PHE A 180 -7.83 2.48 -32.30
C PHE A 180 -9.17 2.13 -31.66
N VAL A 181 -9.95 1.32 -32.38
CA VAL A 181 -11.16 0.70 -31.86
C VAL A 181 -10.84 -0.76 -31.59
N ALA A 182 -11.17 -1.23 -30.39
CA ALA A 182 -11.04 -2.63 -30.02
C ALA A 182 -12.42 -3.24 -29.72
N GLU A 183 -12.53 -4.54 -29.97
CA GLU A 183 -13.68 -5.36 -29.57
C GLU A 183 -13.32 -6.10 -28.28
N ALA A 184 -14.15 -5.96 -27.25
CA ALA A 184 -13.93 -6.55 -25.94
C ALA A 184 -14.01 -8.08 -26.01
N THR A 185 -12.98 -8.76 -25.50
CA THR A 185 -12.94 -10.24 -25.40
C THR A 185 -13.18 -10.75 -23.99
N ALA A 186 -13.10 -9.89 -22.98
CA ALA A 186 -13.36 -10.21 -21.57
C ALA A 186 -14.20 -9.11 -20.91
N THR A 187 -14.91 -9.47 -19.83
CA THR A 187 -15.60 -8.53 -18.94
C THR A 187 -14.62 -7.83 -18.00
N ALA A 188 -15.11 -6.89 -17.20
CA ALA A 188 -14.32 -6.25 -16.15
C ALA A 188 -13.79 -7.26 -15.10
N GLU A 189 -14.55 -8.33 -14.83
CA GLU A 189 -14.23 -9.33 -13.78
C GLU A 189 -13.31 -10.47 -14.27
N ASP A 190 -13.24 -10.72 -15.58
CA ASP A 190 -12.55 -11.89 -16.18
C ASP A 190 -11.37 -11.50 -17.10
N ASN A 191 -10.91 -10.25 -17.06
CA ASN A 191 -9.77 -9.83 -17.89
C ASN A 191 -8.42 -10.14 -17.21
N THR A 192 -7.32 -9.78 -17.87
CA THR A 192 -5.96 -10.13 -17.42
C THR A 192 -5.56 -9.53 -16.04
N LEU A 193 -6.31 -8.54 -15.51
CA LEU A 193 -6.07 -7.92 -14.20
C LEU A 193 -6.85 -8.56 -13.05
#